data_AF-A0A6P2B0N8-F1
#
_entry.id   AF-A0A6P2B0N8-F1
#
_cell.length_a   1.000
_cell.length_b   1.000
_cell.length_c   1.000
_cell.angle_alpha   90.00
_cell.angle_beta   90.00
_cell.angle_gamma   90.00
#
_symmetry.space_group_name_H-M   'P 1'
#
loop_
_entity.id
_entity.type
_entity.pdbx_description
1 polymer ?
#
loop_
_entity_poly.entity_id
_entity_poly.type
_entity_poly.pdbx_seq_one_letter_code
_entity_poly.pdbx_strand_id
1 'polypeptide(L)'
;MRVRLWAALASALTAALGLIVLLGLLLTPDVADDEGALSADIIRQFNDLADLLLQLATITIALTIFIGILNLVAVHLGRLRRRANGLIYSVVLLVSFGVVVVSYVVDREASIIILDTVQFSVESALAGLLFFALVYGAYRALHHAVTWGRVLFVAVIVLILLAALPVDNADALHPVRDWLLDVPVSAGVRGLLLGIALGTVVTGVRVLIGVDRSYRE
;
A
#
# COMPACT_ATOMS: atom_id res chain seq x y z
N MET A 1 0.41 -21.66 -27.27
CA MET A 1 -0.36 -20.99 -26.20
C MET A 1 -1.80 -20.79 -26.65
N ARG A 2 -2.78 -21.50 -26.07
CA ARG A 2 -4.19 -21.24 -26.37
C ARG A 2 -4.66 -20.12 -25.44
N VAL A 3 -4.76 -18.90 -25.96
CA VAL A 3 -5.33 -17.77 -25.21
C VAL A 3 -6.79 -18.12 -24.94
N ARG A 4 -7.16 -18.26 -23.65
CA ARG A 4 -8.57 -18.45 -23.26
C ARG A 4 -9.25 -17.09 -23.51
N LEU A 5 -10.18 -17.02 -24.47
CA LEU A 5 -10.86 -15.76 -24.86
C LEU A 5 -11.41 -14.97 -23.66
N TRP A 6 -11.97 -15.67 -22.68
CA TRP A 6 -12.46 -15.07 -21.43
C TRP A 6 -11.37 -14.36 -20.60
N ALA A 7 -10.14 -14.89 -20.64
CA ALA A 7 -9.01 -14.29 -19.95
C ALA A 7 -8.61 -12.95 -20.56
N ALA A 8 -8.58 -12.90 -21.89
CA ALA A 8 -8.27 -11.69 -22.63
C ALA A 8 -9.36 -10.61 -22.41
N LEU A 9 -10.63 -11.01 -22.39
CA LEU A 9 -11.76 -10.11 -22.13
C LEU A 9 -11.70 -9.51 -20.71
N ALA A 10 -11.43 -10.33 -19.70
CA ALA A 10 -11.31 -9.86 -18.31
C ALA A 10 -10.17 -8.84 -18.16
N SER A 11 -8.98 -9.14 -18.70
CA SER A 11 -7.85 -8.20 -18.66
C SER A 11 -8.13 -6.92 -19.44
N ALA A 12 -8.78 -7.02 -20.61
CA ALA A 12 -9.13 -5.86 -21.43
C ALA A 12 -10.15 -4.96 -20.71
N LEU A 13 -11.13 -5.55 -20.03
CA LEU A 13 -12.10 -4.82 -19.23
C LEU A 13 -11.43 -4.11 -18.05
N THR A 14 -10.55 -4.78 -17.31
CA THR A 14 -9.81 -4.16 -16.20
C THR A 14 -8.95 -2.99 -16.68
N ALA A 15 -8.24 -3.15 -17.81
CA ALA A 15 -7.43 -2.07 -18.38
C ALA A 15 -8.31 -0.90 -18.85
N ALA A 16 -9.45 -1.19 -19.49
CA ALA A 16 -10.38 -0.16 -19.95
C ALA A 16 -10.98 0.65 -18.78
N LEU A 17 -11.41 -0.01 -17.71
CA LEU A 17 -11.90 0.66 -16.51
C LEU A 17 -10.81 1.52 -15.85
N GLY A 18 -9.59 0.99 -15.73
CA GLY A 18 -8.45 1.76 -15.21
C GLY A 18 -8.13 2.99 -16.06
N LEU A 19 -8.21 2.86 -17.39
CA LEU A 19 -8.00 3.96 -18.32
C LEU A 19 -9.10 5.02 -18.21
N ILE A 20 -10.37 4.62 -18.05
CA ILE A 20 -11.48 5.55 -17.83
C ILE A 20 -11.27 6.36 -16.55
N VAL A 21 -10.91 5.70 -15.44
CA VAL A 21 -10.63 6.41 -14.18
C VAL A 21 -9.45 7.36 -14.33
N LEU A 22 -8.36 6.93 -14.98
CA LEU A 22 -7.19 7.78 -15.18
C LEU A 22 -7.52 8.99 -16.05
N LEU A 23 -8.26 8.80 -17.14
CA LEU A 23 -8.71 9.90 -18.00
C LEU A 23 -9.63 10.86 -17.24
N GLY A 24 -10.62 10.36 -16.49
CA GLY A 24 -11.50 11.23 -15.70
C GLY A 24 -10.78 11.97 -14.57
N LEU A 25 -9.72 11.41 -14.00
CA LEU A 25 -8.90 12.13 -13.02
C LEU A 25 -7.93 13.14 -13.65
N LEU A 26 -7.47 12.88 -14.87
CA LEU A 26 -6.52 13.75 -15.58
C LEU A 26 -7.23 14.93 -16.25
N LEU A 27 -8.47 14.74 -16.70
CA LEU A 27 -9.28 15.75 -17.37
C LEU A 27 -10.00 16.61 -16.32
N THR A 28 -9.31 17.58 -15.74
CA THR A 28 -9.91 18.45 -14.72
C THR A 28 -10.96 19.39 -15.31
N PRO A 29 -12.01 19.75 -14.56
CA PRO A 29 -13.05 20.69 -15.02
C PRO A 29 -12.49 22.02 -15.51
N ASP A 30 -11.37 22.49 -14.93
CA ASP A 30 -10.70 23.73 -15.35
C ASP A 30 -10.18 23.68 -16.80
N VAL A 31 -9.89 22.48 -17.34
CA VAL A 31 -9.49 22.27 -18.75
C VAL A 31 -10.70 22.28 -19.68
N ALA A 32 -11.89 21.95 -19.15
CA ALA A 32 -13.13 21.89 -19.92
C ALA A 32 -13.73 23.28 -20.21
N ASP A 33 -13.41 24.30 -19.40
CA ASP A 33 -13.92 25.65 -19.58
C ASP A 33 -13.22 26.41 -20.73
N ASP A 34 -11.99 26.01 -21.10
CA ASP A 34 -11.20 26.59 -22.19
C ASP A 34 -11.45 25.91 -23.56
N GLU A 35 -11.84 24.64 -23.58
CA GLU A 35 -12.14 23.89 -24.81
C GLU A 35 -13.66 23.80 -25.02
N GLY A 36 -14.19 24.44 -26.06
CA GLY A 36 -15.62 24.69 -26.33
C GLY A 36 -16.68 23.65 -25.93
N ALA A 37 -17.96 24.05 -25.88
CA ALA A 37 -19.04 23.29 -25.23
C ALA A 37 -19.12 21.76 -25.48
N LEU A 38 -18.81 21.28 -26.68
CA LEU A 38 -18.84 19.83 -27.01
C LEU A 38 -17.72 19.03 -26.34
N SER A 39 -16.51 19.60 -26.20
CA SER A 39 -15.39 18.98 -25.46
C SER A 39 -15.66 18.99 -23.96
N ALA A 40 -16.27 20.06 -23.44
CA ALA A 40 -16.63 20.18 -22.04
C ALA A 40 -17.65 19.12 -21.58
N ASP A 41 -18.62 18.77 -22.43
CA ASP A 41 -19.60 17.72 -22.13
C ASP A 41 -18.96 16.33 -22.08
N ILE A 42 -18.02 16.04 -22.97
CA ILE A 42 -17.30 14.77 -23.00
C ILE A 42 -16.42 14.63 -21.74
N ILE A 43 -15.68 15.68 -21.36
CA ILE A 43 -14.85 15.68 -20.14
C ILE A 43 -15.70 15.41 -18.91
N ARG A 44 -16.85 16.10 -18.76
CA ARG A 44 -17.78 15.88 -17.64
C ARG A 44 -18.27 14.44 -17.55
N GLN A 45 -18.61 13.82 -18.68
CA GLN A 45 -19.02 12.41 -18.70
C GLN A 45 -17.91 11.46 -18.23
N PHE A 46 -16.66 11.69 -18.63
CA PHE A 46 -15.53 10.88 -18.16
C PHE A 46 -15.31 11.03 -16.66
N ASN A 47 -15.45 12.25 -16.12
CA ASN A 47 -15.27 12.53 -14.71
C ASN A 47 -16.39 11.86 -13.88
N ASP A 48 -17.65 11.99 -14.30
CA ASP A 48 -18.79 11.33 -13.65
C ASP A 48 -18.64 9.80 -13.63
N LEU A 49 -18.15 9.21 -14.73
CA LEU A 49 -17.85 7.78 -14.78
C LEU A 49 -16.70 7.38 -13.87
N ALA A 50 -15.63 8.17 -13.82
CA ALA A 50 -14.51 7.93 -12.92
C ALA A 50 -14.95 7.99 -11.46
N ASP A 51 -15.75 8.99 -11.08
CA ASP A 51 -16.30 9.14 -9.73
C ASP A 51 -17.21 7.97 -9.36
N LEU A 52 -18.07 7.51 -10.27
CA LEU A 52 -18.91 6.33 -10.05
C LEU A 52 -18.06 5.07 -9.83
N LEU A 53 -17.01 4.86 -10.63
CA LEU A 53 -16.10 3.72 -10.48
C LEU A 53 -15.31 3.80 -9.17
N LEU A 54 -14.84 4.99 -8.78
CA LEU A 54 -14.15 5.22 -7.51
C LEU A 54 -15.08 5.02 -6.31
N GLN A 55 -16.34 5.43 -6.41
CA GLN A 55 -17.35 5.18 -5.38
C GLN A 55 -17.61 3.68 -5.22
N LEU A 56 -17.79 2.95 -6.32
CA LEU A 56 -17.94 1.48 -6.28
C LEU A 56 -16.70 0.80 -5.70
N ALA A 57 -15.50 1.26 -6.06
CA ALA A 57 -14.26 0.75 -5.50
C ALA A 57 -14.19 1.01 -3.98
N THR A 58 -14.55 2.21 -3.54
CA THR A 58 -14.57 2.59 -2.11
C THR A 58 -15.55 1.74 -1.32
N ILE A 59 -16.78 1.55 -1.83
CA ILE A 59 -17.79 0.67 -1.21
C ILE A 59 -17.28 -0.77 -1.14
N THR A 60 -16.64 -1.26 -2.21
CA THR A 60 -16.08 -2.62 -2.25
C THR A 60 -14.95 -2.80 -1.25
N ILE A 61 -14.05 -1.81 -1.13
CA ILE A 61 -12.97 -1.81 -0.13
C ILE A 61 -13.55 -1.83 1.29
N ALA A 62 -14.53 -0.97 1.57
CA ALA A 62 -15.17 -0.91 2.87
C ALA A 62 -15.83 -2.25 3.24
N LEU A 63 -16.57 -2.86 2.30
CA LEU A 63 -17.21 -4.16 2.51
C LEU A 63 -16.17 -5.28 2.68
N THR A 64 -15.08 -5.26 1.90
CA THR A 64 -14.01 -6.25 1.99
C THR A 64 -13.29 -6.19 3.33
N ILE A 65 -12.98 -4.97 3.81
CA ILE A 65 -12.41 -4.77 5.15
C ILE A 65 -13.37 -5.31 6.22
N PHE A 66 -14.66 -4.98 6.11
CA PHE A 66 -15.67 -5.47 7.04
C PHE A 66 -15.76 -7.00 7.08
N ILE A 67 -15.82 -7.65 5.92
CA ILE A 67 -15.80 -9.11 5.80
C ILE A 67 -14.50 -9.68 6.39
N GLY A 68 -13.36 -9.04 6.15
CA GLY A 68 -12.07 -9.44 6.70
C GLY A 68 -12.05 -9.42 8.23
N ILE A 69 -12.59 -8.36 8.85
CA ILE A 69 -12.73 -8.25 10.31
C ILE A 69 -13.65 -9.35 10.85
N LEU A 70 -14.83 -9.55 10.23
CA LEU A 70 -15.76 -10.60 10.65
C LEU A 70 -15.14 -11.99 10.54
N ASN A 71 -14.41 -12.26 9.45
CA ASN A 71 -13.70 -13.53 9.25
C ASN A 71 -12.63 -13.74 10.33
N LEU A 72 -11.82 -12.73 10.62
CA LEU A 72 -10.80 -12.80 11.65
C LEU A 72 -11.42 -13.13 13.02
N VAL A 73 -12.46 -12.40 13.41
CA VAL A 73 -13.17 -12.64 14.68
C VAL A 73 -13.79 -14.05 14.70
N ALA A 74 -14.47 -14.46 13.63
CA ALA A 74 -15.11 -15.77 13.54
C ALA A 74 -14.11 -16.92 13.66
N VAL A 75 -12.95 -16.82 12.99
CA VAL A 75 -11.88 -17.82 13.06
C VAL A 75 -11.32 -17.93 14.48
N HIS A 76 -11.00 -16.81 15.12
CA HIS A 76 -10.41 -16.82 16.46
C HIS A 76 -11.41 -17.21 17.55
N LEU A 77 -12.67 -16.82 17.44
CA LEU A 77 -13.74 -17.27 18.34
C LEU A 77 -14.00 -18.77 18.18
N GLY A 78 -13.97 -19.28 16.95
CA GLY A 78 -14.06 -20.71 16.66
C GLY A 78 -12.88 -21.52 17.23
N ARG A 79 -11.66 -20.98 17.16
CA ARG A 79 -10.48 -21.59 17.82
C ARG A 79 -10.63 -21.62 19.34
N LEU A 80 -11.16 -20.54 19.93
CA LEU A 80 -11.41 -20.46 21.37
C LEU A 80 -12.44 -21.50 21.83
N ARG A 81 -13.56 -21.63 21.11
CA ARG A 81 -14.61 -22.60 21.42
C ARG A 81 -14.13 -24.05 21.30
N ARG A 82 -13.27 -24.34 20.33
CA ARG A 82 -12.71 -25.68 20.09
C ARG A 82 -11.49 -26.02 20.95
N ARG A 83 -11.02 -25.10 21.81
CA ARG A 83 -9.80 -25.24 22.62
C ARG A 83 -8.58 -25.70 21.80
N ALA A 84 -8.44 -25.20 20.57
CA ALA A 84 -7.34 -25.54 19.67
C ALA A 84 -5.98 -25.03 20.20
N ASN A 85 -4.87 -25.65 19.80
CA ASN A 85 -3.52 -25.20 20.21
C ASN A 85 -3.28 -23.72 19.86
N GLY A 86 -2.65 -22.97 20.79
CA GLY A 86 -2.38 -21.54 20.61
C GLY A 86 -3.52 -20.60 21.04
N LEU A 87 -4.37 -21.00 22.00
CA LEU A 87 -5.50 -20.19 22.49
C LEU A 87 -5.10 -18.80 22.97
N ILE A 88 -3.94 -18.68 23.61
CA ILE A 88 -3.47 -17.42 24.17
C ILE A 88 -3.45 -16.34 23.10
N TYR A 89 -2.92 -16.63 21.90
CA TYR A 89 -2.90 -15.68 20.78
C TYR A 89 -4.30 -15.26 20.34
N SER A 90 -5.26 -16.19 20.33
CA SER A 90 -6.65 -15.89 19.96
C SER A 90 -7.36 -15.04 21.01
N VAL A 91 -7.09 -15.30 22.30
CA VAL A 91 -7.62 -14.49 23.41
C VAL A 91 -7.02 -13.09 23.37
N VAL A 92 -5.70 -12.96 23.26
CA VAL A 92 -5.01 -11.67 23.17
C VAL A 92 -5.57 -10.85 21.99
N LEU A 93 -5.71 -11.46 20.82
CA LEU A 93 -6.27 -10.76 19.65
C LEU A 93 -7.70 -10.26 19.88
N LEU A 94 -8.59 -11.11 20.37
CA LEU A 94 -9.99 -10.75 20.59
C LEU A 94 -10.15 -9.69 21.69
N VAL A 95 -9.36 -9.78 22.77
CA VAL A 95 -9.35 -8.78 23.84
C VAL A 95 -8.83 -7.45 23.31
N SER A 96 -7.69 -7.42 22.62
CA SER A 96 -7.15 -6.19 22.03
C SER A 96 -8.11 -5.56 21.03
N PHE A 97 -8.75 -6.37 20.17
CA PHE A 97 -9.80 -5.90 19.26
C PHE A 97 -10.97 -5.26 20.03
N GLY A 98 -11.45 -5.92 21.09
CA GLY A 98 -12.50 -5.39 21.95
C GLY A 98 -12.11 -4.08 22.63
N VAL A 99 -10.88 -3.96 23.14
CA VAL A 99 -10.36 -2.73 23.76
C VAL A 99 -10.39 -1.57 22.77
N VAL A 100 -9.93 -1.78 21.54
CA VAL A 100 -9.94 -0.73 20.50
C VAL A 100 -11.37 -0.30 20.16
N VAL A 101 -12.29 -1.26 19.96
CA VAL A 101 -13.69 -0.96 19.64
C VAL A 101 -14.39 -0.23 20.78
N VAL A 102 -14.21 -0.69 22.02
CA VAL A 102 -14.80 -0.05 23.21
C VAL A 102 -14.21 1.34 23.40
N SER A 103 -12.89 1.51 23.24
CA SER A 103 -12.24 2.81 23.32
C SER A 103 -12.83 3.78 22.30
N TYR A 104 -13.02 3.35 21.04
CA TYR A 104 -13.59 4.21 20.00
C TYR A 104 -15.00 4.73 20.34
N VAL A 105 -15.83 3.92 21.02
CA VAL A 105 -17.19 4.29 21.40
C VAL A 105 -17.21 5.21 22.62
N VAL A 106 -16.29 5.01 23.58
CA VAL A 106 -16.24 5.77 24.83
C VAL A 106 -15.52 7.11 24.65
N ASP A 107 -14.34 7.07 24.03
CA ASP A 107 -13.49 8.23 23.82
C ASP A 107 -12.70 8.06 22.50
N ARG A 108 -13.14 8.80 21.49
CA ARG A 108 -12.55 8.77 20.16
C ARG A 108 -11.09 9.23 20.16
N GLU A 109 -10.74 10.20 21.00
CA GLU A 109 -9.38 10.74 21.06
C GLU A 109 -8.42 9.72 21.68
N ALA A 110 -8.83 9.09 22.78
CA ALA A 110 -8.07 7.97 23.37
C ALA A 110 -7.89 6.81 22.38
N SER A 111 -8.91 6.50 21.58
CA SER A 111 -8.81 5.45 20.55
C SER A 111 -7.79 5.78 19.45
N ILE A 112 -7.70 7.05 19.04
CA ILE A 112 -6.72 7.50 18.03
C ILE A 112 -5.31 7.37 18.61
N ILE A 113 -5.08 7.80 19.84
CA ILE A 113 -3.77 7.69 20.51
C ILE A 113 -3.31 6.23 20.61
N ILE A 114 -4.21 5.30 20.96
CA ILE A 114 -3.90 3.87 21.01
C ILE A 114 -3.49 3.35 19.63
N LEU A 115 -4.24 3.73 18.59
CA LEU A 115 -3.96 3.30 17.22
C LEU A 115 -2.61 3.85 16.73
N ASP A 116 -2.35 5.13 16.92
CA ASP A 116 -1.10 5.80 16.52
C ASP A 116 0.10 5.19 17.24
N THR A 117 -0.04 4.89 18.53
CA THR A 117 1.04 4.27 19.31
C THR A 117 1.38 2.88 18.78
N VAL A 118 0.37 2.06 18.45
CA VAL A 118 0.57 0.72 17.87
C VAL A 118 1.17 0.83 16.47
N GLN A 119 0.63 1.73 15.65
CA GLN A 119 1.12 1.97 14.29
C GLN A 119 2.58 2.39 14.30
N PHE A 120 2.95 3.39 15.10
CA PHE A 120 4.32 3.88 15.23
C PHE A 120 5.27 2.78 15.72
N SER A 121 4.83 1.92 16.64
CA SER A 121 5.62 0.79 17.13
C SER A 121 5.90 -0.24 16.03
N VAL A 122 4.89 -0.57 15.22
CA VAL A 122 5.03 -1.50 14.08
C VAL A 122 5.91 -0.88 13.00
N GLU A 123 5.69 0.38 12.65
CA GLU A 123 6.51 1.12 11.68
C GLU A 123 7.98 1.16 12.11
N SER A 124 8.25 1.43 13.39
CA SER A 124 9.61 1.42 13.95
C SER A 124 10.27 0.04 13.87
N ALA A 125 9.51 -1.02 14.17
CA ALA A 125 10.01 -2.39 14.07
C ALA A 125 10.36 -2.77 12.62
N LEU A 126 9.50 -2.41 11.66
CA LEU A 126 9.74 -2.63 10.22
C LEU A 126 10.90 -1.79 9.71
N ALA A 127 11.02 -0.53 10.14
CA ALA A 127 12.15 0.34 9.83
C ALA A 127 13.46 -0.25 10.38
N GLY A 128 13.45 -0.81 11.59
CA GLY A 128 14.58 -1.53 12.15
C GLY A 128 14.96 -2.76 11.34
N LEU A 129 13.99 -3.57 10.91
CA LEU A 129 14.25 -4.72 10.04
C LEU A 129 14.86 -4.29 8.70
N LEU A 130 14.33 -3.22 8.10
CA LEU A 130 14.86 -2.64 6.87
C LEU A 130 16.28 -2.12 7.07
N PHE A 131 16.56 -1.42 8.17
CA PHE A 131 17.90 -0.96 8.53
C PHE A 131 18.89 -2.13 8.55
N PHE A 132 18.60 -3.20 9.30
CA PHE A 132 19.47 -4.37 9.36
C PHE A 132 19.64 -5.04 7.99
N ALA A 133 18.57 -5.15 7.20
CA ALA A 133 18.63 -5.71 5.85
C ALA A 133 19.53 -4.87 4.92
N LEU A 134 19.43 -3.54 4.98
CA LEU A 134 20.27 -2.62 4.21
C LEU A 134 21.74 -2.70 4.62
N VAL A 135 22.03 -2.67 5.93
CA VAL A 135 23.40 -2.80 6.45
C VAL A 135 24.02 -4.14 6.06
N TYR A 136 23.28 -5.24 6.23
CA TYR A 136 23.73 -6.57 5.81
C TYR A 136 23.93 -6.65 4.28
N GLY A 137 23.03 -6.05 3.50
CA GLY A 137 23.16 -5.94 2.05
C GLY A 137 24.42 -5.19 1.63
N ALA A 138 24.71 -4.05 2.27
CA ALA A 138 25.93 -3.26 2.05
C ALA A 138 27.18 -4.07 2.38
N TYR A 139 27.23 -4.72 3.55
CA TYR A 139 28.33 -5.60 3.95
C TYR A 139 28.56 -6.73 2.93
N ARG A 140 27.48 -7.43 2.55
CA ARG A 140 27.55 -8.54 1.58
C ARG A 140 28.04 -8.08 0.21
N ALA A 141 27.65 -6.88 -0.23
CA ALA A 141 28.07 -6.31 -1.51
C ALA A 141 29.59 -6.05 -1.55
N LEU A 142 30.16 -5.53 -0.45
CA LEU A 142 31.60 -5.27 -0.34
C LEU A 142 32.44 -6.54 -0.22
N HIS A 143 31.91 -7.60 0.39
CA HIS A 143 32.67 -8.83 0.68
C HIS A 143 33.05 -9.66 -0.56
N HIS A 144 32.36 -9.54 -1.70
CA HIS A 144 32.62 -10.42 -2.87
C HIS A 144 33.64 -9.84 -3.86
N ALA A 145 33.47 -8.56 -4.24
CA ALA A 145 34.36 -7.82 -5.14
C ALA A 145 33.94 -6.34 -5.13
N VAL A 146 34.90 -5.42 -5.12
CA VAL A 146 34.60 -3.99 -5.15
C VAL A 146 34.42 -3.56 -6.60
N THR A 147 33.16 -3.47 -7.05
CA THR A 147 32.82 -2.87 -8.35
C THR A 147 32.25 -1.47 -8.13
N TRP A 148 32.38 -0.60 -9.14
CA TRP A 148 31.90 0.78 -9.05
C TRP A 148 30.43 0.87 -8.63
N GLY A 149 29.57 -0.01 -9.17
CA GLY A 149 28.16 -0.06 -8.79
C GLY A 149 27.90 -0.46 -7.34
N ARG A 150 28.73 -1.35 -6.76
CA ARG A 150 28.59 -1.75 -5.34
C ARG A 150 29.09 -0.65 -4.40
N VAL A 151 30.15 0.06 -4.78
CA VAL A 151 30.63 1.24 -4.04
C VAL A 151 29.55 2.32 -4.03
N LEU A 152 28.97 2.61 -5.20
CA LEU A 152 27.86 3.56 -5.30
C LEU A 152 26.66 3.14 -4.45
N PHE A 153 26.27 1.86 -4.50
CA PHE A 153 25.18 1.32 -3.68
C PHE A 153 25.43 1.52 -2.18
N VAL A 154 26.63 1.21 -1.70
CA VAL A 154 26.99 1.41 -0.29
C VAL A 154 26.99 2.89 0.07
N ALA A 155 27.55 3.76 -0.79
CA ALA A 155 27.56 5.20 -0.56
C ALA A 155 26.13 5.77 -0.43
N VAL A 156 25.21 5.32 -1.29
CA VAL A 156 23.79 5.69 -1.22
C VAL A 156 23.14 5.18 0.07
N ILE A 157 23.39 3.93 0.48
CA ILE A 157 22.86 3.42 1.76
C ILE A 157 23.35 4.27 2.93
N VAL A 158 24.65 4.57 3.00
CA VAL A 158 25.21 5.40 4.07
C VAL A 158 24.56 6.77 4.08
N LEU A 159 24.37 7.40 2.92
CA LEU A 159 23.71 8.70 2.80
C LEU A 159 22.26 8.64 3.29
N ILE A 160 21.48 7.62 2.89
CA ILE A 160 20.09 7.43 3.35
C ILE A 160 20.04 7.21 4.86
N LEU A 161 20.92 6.37 5.42
CA LEU A 161 20.98 6.11 6.86
C LEU A 161 21.36 7.38 7.64
N LEU A 162 22.27 8.19 7.10
CA LEU A 162 22.65 9.47 7.70
C LEU A 162 21.50 10.48 7.65
N ALA A 163 20.76 10.52 6.54
CA ALA A 163 19.58 11.38 6.38
C ALA A 163 18.40 11.00 7.30
N ALA A 164 18.35 9.75 7.75
CA ALA A 164 17.35 9.27 8.69
C ALA A 164 17.61 9.68 10.14
N LEU A 165 18.83 10.16 10.47
CA LEU A 165 19.13 10.64 11.82
C LEU A 165 18.50 12.00 12.08
N PRO A 166 17.76 12.18 13.20
CA PRO A 166 17.29 13.50 13.62
C PRO A 166 18.49 14.29 14.17
N VAL A 167 19.10 15.10 13.30
CA VAL A 167 20.21 16.00 13.67
C VAL A 167 19.70 17.43 13.71
N ASP A 168 19.37 17.91 14.92
CA ASP A 168 18.73 19.21 15.10
C ASP A 168 19.69 20.42 14.93
N ASN A 169 21.01 20.19 14.86
CA ASN A 169 22.04 21.25 14.97
C ASN A 169 22.99 21.30 13.76
N ALA A 170 22.61 20.74 12.61
CA ALA A 170 23.49 20.59 11.46
C ALA A 170 22.97 21.29 10.21
N ASP A 171 22.87 22.63 10.26
CA ASP A 171 22.39 23.51 9.16
C ASP A 171 22.96 23.15 7.77
N ALA A 172 24.22 22.70 7.72
CA ALA A 172 24.90 22.31 6.48
C ALA A 172 24.37 21.00 5.85
N LEU A 173 23.74 20.12 6.63
CA LEU A 173 23.23 18.81 6.16
C LEU A 173 21.77 18.87 5.71
N HIS A 174 21.01 19.90 6.12
CA HIS A 174 19.59 20.04 5.76
C HIS A 174 19.36 20.09 4.23
N PRO A 175 20.08 20.90 3.43
CA PRO A 175 19.82 21.00 1.99
C PRO A 175 20.05 19.67 1.26
N VAL A 176 21.05 18.90 1.69
CA VAL A 176 21.37 17.59 1.10
C VAL A 176 20.30 16.57 1.48
N ARG A 177 19.84 16.58 2.73
CA ARG A 177 18.75 15.73 3.21
C ARG A 177 17.44 16.04 2.49
N ASP A 178 17.08 17.31 2.37
CA ASP A 178 15.82 17.72 1.73
C ASP A 178 15.83 17.37 0.24
N TRP A 179 16.94 17.61 -0.47
CA TRP A 179 17.09 17.16 -1.86
C TRP A 179 16.98 15.64 -2.00
N LEU A 180 17.57 14.87 -1.08
CA LEU A 180 17.49 13.42 -1.08
C LEU A 180 16.06 12.92 -0.86
N LEU A 181 15.33 13.52 0.08
CA LEU A 181 13.95 13.14 0.39
C LEU A 181 13.00 13.51 -0.76
N ASP A 182 13.18 14.69 -1.35
CA ASP A 182 12.28 15.23 -2.36
C ASP A 182 12.49 14.62 -3.76
N VAL A 183 13.73 14.27 -4.14
CA VAL A 183 14.02 13.78 -5.49
C VAL A 183 14.14 12.25 -5.56
N PRO A 184 15.24 11.60 -5.10
CA PRO A 184 15.41 10.16 -5.28
C PRO A 184 14.51 9.31 -4.38
N VAL A 185 14.28 9.72 -3.13
CA VAL A 185 13.41 8.95 -2.22
C VAL A 185 11.96 9.03 -2.70
N SER A 186 11.46 10.22 -3.05
CA SER A 186 10.10 10.35 -3.59
C SER A 186 9.93 9.57 -4.91
N ALA A 187 10.92 9.60 -5.81
CA ALA A 187 10.92 8.80 -7.03
C ALA A 187 10.90 7.29 -6.74
N GLY A 188 11.68 6.85 -5.74
CA GLY A 188 11.69 5.46 -5.27
C GLY A 188 10.34 5.02 -4.71
N VAL A 189 9.71 5.86 -3.87
CA VAL A 189 8.37 5.62 -3.31
C VAL A 189 7.33 5.52 -4.42
N ARG A 190 7.37 6.44 -5.40
CA ARG A 190 6.47 6.38 -6.57
C ARG A 190 6.68 5.11 -7.38
N GLY A 191 7.93 4.72 -7.64
CA GLY A 191 8.26 3.47 -8.33
C GLY A 191 7.76 2.23 -7.57
N LEU A 192 7.91 2.22 -6.25
CA LEU A 192 7.38 1.17 -5.38
C LEU A 192 5.85 1.10 -5.44
N LEU A 193 5.16 2.24 -5.35
CA LEU A 193 3.70 2.31 -5.44
C LEU A 193 3.19 1.82 -6.80
N LEU A 194 3.87 2.18 -7.89
CA LEU A 194 3.58 1.65 -9.23
C LEU A 194 3.79 0.13 -9.29
N GLY A 195 4.87 -0.38 -8.72
CA GLY A 195 5.14 -1.82 -8.64
C GLY A 195 4.07 -2.57 -7.84
N ILE A 196 3.65 -2.04 -6.70
CA ILE A 196 2.57 -2.60 -5.87
C ILE A 196 1.26 -2.59 -6.67
N ALA A 197 0.91 -1.48 -7.32
CA ALA A 197 -0.30 -1.36 -8.13
C ALA A 197 -0.32 -2.37 -9.29
N LEU A 198 0.80 -2.55 -9.99
CA LEU A 198 0.91 -3.57 -11.03
C LEU A 198 0.79 -4.99 -10.45
N GLY A 199 1.44 -5.25 -9.31
CA GLY A 199 1.36 -6.54 -8.62
C GLY A 199 -0.06 -6.90 -8.18
N THR A 200 -0.82 -5.94 -7.66
CA THR A 200 -2.22 -6.15 -7.25
C THR A 200 -3.12 -6.37 -8.47
N VAL A 201 -2.95 -5.62 -9.56
CA VAL A 201 -3.68 -5.84 -10.82
C VAL A 201 -3.40 -7.23 -11.39
N VAL A 202 -2.13 -7.63 -11.47
CA VAL A 202 -1.76 -8.96 -11.98
C VAL A 202 -2.36 -10.08 -11.12
N THR A 203 -2.30 -9.94 -9.80
CA THR A 203 -2.89 -10.93 -8.87
C THR A 203 -4.41 -10.97 -9.01
N GLY A 204 -5.09 -9.83 -9.07
CA GLY A 204 -6.53 -9.75 -9.27
C GLY A 204 -6.97 -10.40 -10.59
N VAL A 205 -6.27 -10.11 -11.68
CA VAL A 205 -6.52 -10.72 -13.00
C VAL A 205 -6.31 -12.24 -12.96
N ARG A 206 -5.23 -12.72 -12.32
CA ARG A 206 -4.99 -14.18 -12.16
C ARG A 206 -6.10 -14.88 -11.40
N VAL A 207 -6.62 -14.26 -10.34
CA VAL A 207 -7.75 -14.77 -9.56
C VAL A 207 -9.02 -14.78 -10.41
N LEU A 208 -9.34 -13.69 -11.13
CA LEU A 208 -10.53 -13.60 -11.99
C LEU A 208 -10.55 -14.64 -13.12
N ILE A 209 -9.38 -14.97 -13.68
CA ILE A 209 -9.23 -15.97 -14.75
C ILE A 209 -9.25 -17.41 -14.18
N GLY A 210 -9.19 -17.55 -12.86
CA GLY A 210 -9.14 -18.83 -12.16
C GLY A 210 -7.82 -19.58 -12.35
N VAL A 211 -6.72 -18.83 -12.59
CA VAL A 211 -5.36 -19.39 -12.61
C VAL A 211 -4.93 -19.71 -11.18
N ASP A 212 -5.07 -18.72 -10.29
CA ASP A 212 -4.83 -18.89 -8.87
C ASP A 212 -6.15 -19.37 -8.24
N ARG A 213 -6.31 -20.69 -8.13
CA ARG A 213 -7.48 -21.28 -7.47
C ARG A 213 -7.35 -21.04 -5.98
N SER A 214 -8.36 -20.39 -5.38
CA SER A 214 -8.55 -20.39 -3.93
C SER A 214 -8.44 -21.82 -3.42
N TYR A 215 -7.44 -22.09 -2.59
CA TYR A 215 -7.21 -23.40 -1.98
C TYR A 215 -8.48 -23.76 -1.20
N ARG A 216 -9.31 -24.62 -1.81
CA ARG A 216 -10.41 -25.28 -1.12
C ARG A 216 -9.76 -26.42 -0.34
N GLU A 217 -9.59 -26.20 0.96
CA GLU A 217 -9.76 -27.28 1.95
C GLU A 217 -11.22 -27.35 2.35
#